data_AF-A0A960MLP1-F1
#
_entry.id   AF-A0A960MLP1-F1
#
_cell.length_a   1.000
_cell.length_b   1.000
_cell.length_c   1.000
_cell.angle_alpha   90.00
_cell.angle_beta   90.00
_cell.angle_gamma   90.00
#
_symmetry.space_group_name_H-M   'P 1'
#
loop_
_entity.id
_entity.type
_entity.pdbx_description
1 polymer ?
#
loop_
_entity_poly.entity_id
_entity_poly.type
_entity_poly.pdbx_seq_one_letter_code
_entity_poly.pdbx_strand_id
1 'polypeptide(L)' 'IGLEERFIEFLDIQVPLYVHPVKPGRDIVLLIETTVLNHRLKEMGYHSAKEFNIKLLEEIAKGKKIEKEG' A
#
# COMPACT_ATOMS: atom_id res chain seq x y z
N ILE A 1 -2.63 2.01 6.52
CA ILE A 1 -2.96 1.62 5.13
C ILE A 1 -1.79 0.84 4.52
N GLY A 2 -1.97 -0.45 4.17
CA GLY A 2 -1.02 -1.23 3.36
C GLY A 2 0.40 -1.50 3.93
N LEU A 3 0.64 -1.15 5.20
CA LEU A 3 1.94 -1.25 5.86
C LEU A 3 2.18 -2.60 6.55
N GLU A 4 1.11 -3.33 6.87
CA GLU A 4 1.21 -4.64 7.49
C GLU A 4 1.17 -5.73 6.43
N GLU A 5 2.15 -6.61 6.48
CA GLU A 5 2.24 -7.81 5.65
C GLU A 5 1.71 -8.98 6.43
N ARG A 6 0.77 -9.70 5.83
CA ARG A 6 0.22 -10.92 6.40
C ARG A 6 0.88 -12.10 5.71
N PHE A 7 1.10 -13.14 6.48
CA PHE A 7 1.63 -14.41 5.99
C PHE A 7 0.71 -15.54 6.42
N ILE A 8 0.70 -16.61 5.64
CA ILE A 8 0.09 -17.90 5.95
C ILE A 8 1.17 -18.96 5.84
N GLU A 9 1.13 -19.96 6.72
CA GLU A 9 2.13 -21.02 6.75
C GLU A 9 1.68 -22.24 5.94
N PHE A 10 2.57 -22.74 5.09
CA PHE A 10 2.41 -24.01 4.39
C PHE A 10 3.71 -24.80 4.52
N LEU A 11 3.67 -25.99 5.12
CA LEU A 11 4.84 -26.86 5.28
C LEU A 11 6.04 -26.11 5.92
N ASP A 12 5.80 -25.39 7.01
CA ASP A 12 6.78 -24.53 7.70
C ASP A 12 7.33 -23.35 6.87
N ILE A 13 6.75 -23.05 5.71
CA ILE A 13 7.12 -21.92 4.84
C ILE A 13 6.08 -20.80 4.99
N GLN A 14 6.53 -19.59 5.32
CA GLN A 14 5.68 -18.40 5.34
C GLN A 14 5.46 -17.85 3.93
N VAL A 15 4.21 -17.81 3.50
CA VAL A 15 3.78 -17.32 2.19
C VAL A 15 2.99 -16.02 2.35
N PRO A 16 3.28 -14.96 1.58
CA PRO A 16 2.52 -13.71 1.62
C PRO A 16 1.01 -13.91 1.35
N LEU A 17 0.17 -13.31 2.19
CA LEU A 17 -1.29 -13.42 2.14
C LEU A 17 -1.95 -12.08 1.78
N TYR A 18 -2.59 -12.07 0.61
CA TYR A 18 -3.42 -10.96 0.15
C TYR A 18 -4.90 -11.34 0.22
N VAL A 19 -5.71 -10.51 0.91
CA VAL A 19 -7.16 -10.71 1.00
C VAL A 19 -7.84 -9.54 0.32
N HIS A 20 -8.67 -9.82 -0.69
CA HIS A 20 -9.37 -8.81 -1.46
C HIS A 20 -10.88 -9.08 -1.45
N PRO A 21 -11.71 -8.05 -1.19
CA PRO A 21 -13.15 -8.22 -1.25
C PRO A 21 -13.61 -8.38 -2.70
N VAL A 22 -14.36 -9.44 -2.98
CA VAL A 22 -15.03 -9.62 -4.28
C VAL A 22 -16.36 -8.88 -4.25
N LYS A 23 -16.53 -7.95 -5.19
CA LYS A 23 -17.78 -7.19 -5.36
C LYS A 23 -18.14 -7.13 -6.85
N PRO A 24 -19.43 -7.25 -7.21
CA PRO A 24 -19.88 -7.02 -8.58
C PRO A 24 -19.45 -5.63 -9.09
N GLY A 25 -19.08 -5.54 -10.36
CA GLY A 25 -18.61 -4.29 -10.98
C GLY A 25 -17.11 -3.99 -10.79
N ARG A 26 -16.34 -4.91 -10.21
CA ARG A 26 -14.88 -4.81 -10.12
C ARG A 26 -14.20 -5.84 -11.02
N ASP A 27 -13.24 -5.38 -11.82
CA ASP A 27 -12.39 -6.27 -12.60
C ASP A 27 -11.42 -7.03 -11.68
N ILE A 28 -11.59 -8.35 -11.63
CA ILE A 28 -10.80 -9.25 -10.77
C ILE A 28 -9.40 -9.44 -11.35
N VAL A 29 -9.26 -9.46 -12.67
CA VAL A 29 -7.96 -9.67 -13.34
C VAL A 29 -7.04 -8.49 -13.07
N LEU A 30 -7.54 -7.28 -13.29
CA LEU A 30 -6.81 -6.05 -13.02
C LEU A 30 -6.43 -5.92 -11.53
N LEU A 31 -7.32 -6.37 -10.64
CA LEU A 31 -7.07 -6.36 -9.21
C LEU A 31 -5.89 -7.28 -8.84
N ILE A 32 -5.86 -8.50 -9.38
CA ILE A 32 -4.77 -9.45 -9.16
C ILE A 32 -3.46 -8.91 -9.74
N GLU A 33 -3.49 -8.40 -10.97
CA GLU A 33 -2.30 -7.83 -11.63
C GLU A 33 -1.68 -6.71 -10.80
N THR A 34 -2.50 -5.75 -10.36
CA THR A 34 -2.04 -4.62 -9.53
C THR A 34 -1.41 -5.11 -8.22
N THR A 35 -1.98 -6.14 -7.60
CA THR A 35 -1.45 -6.72 -6.36
C THR A 35 -0.09 -7.39 -6.58
N VAL A 36 0.09 -8.14 -7.67
CA VAL A 36 1.37 -8.77 -8.03
C VAL A 36 2.43 -7.71 -8.34
N LEU A 37 2.09 -6.68 -9.10
CA LEU A 37 2.99 -5.57 -9.39
C LEU A 37 3.43 -4.85 -8.10
N ASN A 38 2.50 -4.59 -7.19
CA ASN A 38 2.80 -3.96 -5.91
C ASN A 38 3.65 -4.85 -5.00
N HIS A 39 3.43 -6.18 -4.98
CA HIS A 39 4.29 -7.13 -4.28
C HIS A 39 5.74 -7.03 -4.79
N ARG A 40 5.93 -7.06 -6.11
CA ARG A 40 7.26 -6.94 -6.72
C ARG A 40 7.94 -5.60 -6.40
N LEU A 41 7.18 -4.49 -6.41
CA LEU A 41 7.70 -3.18 -6.03
C LEU A 41 8.22 -3.18 -4.58
N LYS A 42 7.47 -3.81 -3.66
CA LYS A 42 7.89 -3.95 -2.26
C LYS A 42 9.16 -4.78 -2.10
N GLU A 43 9.28 -5.91 -2.80
CA GLU A 43 10.50 -6.73 -2.82
C GLU A 43 11.71 -5.93 -3.35
N MET A 44 11.48 -5.00 -4.28
CA MET A 44 12.49 -4.07 -4.80
C MET A 44 12.78 -2.89 -3.86
N GLY A 45 12.13 -2.82 -2.69
CA GLY A 45 12.31 -1.77 -1.68
C GLY A 45 11.36 -0.57 -1.81
N TYR A 46 10.50 -0.55 -2.84
CA TYR A 46 9.57 0.55 -3.08
C TYR A 46 8.25 0.35 -2.32
N HIS A 47 8.02 1.19 -1.32
CA HIS A 47 6.84 1.13 -0.46
C HIS A 47 5.91 2.30 -0.74
N SER A 48 4.98 2.15 -1.71
CA SER A 48 4.08 3.23 -2.15
C SER A 48 3.28 3.87 -1.01
N ALA A 49 2.85 3.08 -0.02
CA ALA A 49 2.15 3.60 1.16
C ALA A 49 3.03 4.50 2.04
N LYS A 50 4.32 4.17 2.16
CA LYS A 50 5.30 4.97 2.93
C LYS A 50 5.61 6.28 2.21
N GLU A 51 5.84 6.23 0.90
CA GLU A 51 6.05 7.42 0.09
C GLU A 51 4.84 8.35 0.11
N PHE A 52 3.64 7.78 0.00
CA PHE A 52 2.40 8.53 0.12
C PHE A 52 2.28 9.21 1.48
N ASN A 53 2.58 8.49 2.58
CA ASN A 53 2.53 9.05 3.92
C ASN A 53 3.51 10.22 4.12
N ILE A 54 4.73 10.10 3.58
CA ILE A 54 5.73 11.19 3.62
C ILE A 54 5.19 12.42 2.89
N LYS A 55 4.74 12.26 1.64
CA LYS A 55 4.20 13.36 0.84
C LYS A 55 2.99 14.02 1.50
N LEU A 56 2.10 13.22 2.09
CA LEU A 56 0.93 13.72 2.81
C LEU A 56 1.33 14.59 4.02
N LEU A 57 2.29 14.12 4.82
CA LEU A 57 2.79 14.87 5.98
C LEU A 57 3.47 16.18 5.58
N GLU A 58 4.22 16.18 4.48
CA GLU A 58 4.84 17.39 3.92
C GLU A 58 3.80 18.43 3.50
N GLU A 59 2.75 18.01 2.79
CA GLU A 59 1.66 18.91 2.37
C GLU A 59 0.86 19.46 3.57
N ILE A 60 0.59 18.64 4.58
CA ILE A 60 -0.04 19.10 5.84
C ILE A 60 0.85 20.12 6.56
N ALA A 61 2.16 19.90 6.60
CA ALA A 61 3.11 20.82 7.22
C ALA A 61 3.22 22.15 6.46
N LYS A 62 3.14 22.13 5.12
CA LYS A 62 3.07 23.35 4.30
C LYS A 62 1.80 24.14 4.59
N GLY A 63 0.64 23.49 4.65
CA GLY A 63 -0.63 24.14 4.98
C GLY A 63 -0.60 24.86 6.34
N LYS A 64 -0.02 24.24 7.37
CA LYS A 64 0.13 24.84 8.71
C LYS A 64 1.10 26.03 8.79
N LYS A 65 2.06 26.15 7.86
CA LYS A 65 2.94 27.32 7.80
C LYS A 65 2.23 28.54 7.23
N ILE A 66 1.36 28.33 6.24
CA ILE A 66 0.60 29.41 5.58
C ILE A 66 -0.40 30.07 6.56
N GLU A 67 -0.98 29.32 7.49
CA GLU A 67 -1.90 29.85 8.52
C GLU A 67 -1.21 30.63 9.66
N LYS A 68 0.12 30.54 9.81
CA LYS A 68 0.86 31.23 10.88
C LYS A 68 1.51 32.54 10.45
N GLU A 69 1.54 32.83 9.15
CA GLU A 69 2.11 34.04 8.57
C GLU A 69 1.05 35.02 8.02
N GLY A 70 -0.24 34.71 8.15
CA GLY A 70 -1.38 35.61 7.89
C GLY A 70 -2.08 36.02 9.17
#